data_AF-A0A8T5H709-F1
#
_entry.id   AF-A0A8T5H709-F1
#
_cell.length_a   1.000
_cell.length_b   1.000
_cell.length_c   1.000
_cell.angle_alpha   90.00
_cell.angle_beta   90.00
_cell.angle_gamma   90.00
#
_symmetry.space_group_name_H-M   'P 1'
#
loop_
_entity.id
_entity.type
_entity.pdbx_description
1 polymer ?
#
loop_
_entity_poly.entity_id
_entity_poly.type
_entity_poly.pdbx_seq_one_letter_code
_entity_poly.pdbx_strand_id
1 'polypeptide(L)'
;MKTVRIRKDLVDFLDGNIKYNWQDKGIFDREASPATTTELLEFYNLVSRHGTSSHQIGNILSKDKNIIKVGLVRKAGLTSGAYEICEWASVTWVLDNLPDRGSNEIVYESTIGKLQSCIIPVESLERVRRLQDESLDELLV
;
A
#
# COMPACT_ATOMS: atom_id res chain seq x y z
N MET A 1 15.98 10.31 10.00
CA MET A 1 16.41 8.93 10.35
C MET A 1 15.25 7.96 10.63
N LYS A 2 14.33 8.20 11.59
CA LYS A 2 13.22 7.26 11.88
C LYS A 2 12.18 7.15 10.77
N THR A 3 11.61 8.27 10.31
CA THR A 3 10.54 8.27 9.29
C THR A 3 10.97 7.67 7.95
N VAL A 4 12.23 7.87 7.55
CA VAL A 4 12.79 7.29 6.30
C VAL A 4 12.81 5.77 6.37
N ARG A 5 13.22 5.21 7.51
CA ARG A 5 13.22 3.76 7.71
C ARG A 5 11.81 3.18 7.70
N ILE A 6 10.87 3.83 8.39
CA ILE A 6 9.46 3.39 8.42
C ILE A 6 8.89 3.33 7.00
N ARG A 7 9.09 4.39 6.23
CA ARG A 7 8.65 4.47 4.84
C ARG A 7 9.21 3.33 3.99
N LYS A 8 10.52 3.09 4.08
CA LYS A 8 11.16 1.97 3.38
C LYS A 8 10.59 0.62 3.82
N ASP A 9 10.43 0.39 5.12
CA ASP A 9 9.90 -0.87 5.63
C ASP A 9 8.44 -1.11 5.17
N LEU A 10 7.62 -0.05 5.08
CA LEU A 10 6.25 -0.12 4.57
C LEU A 10 6.21 -0.41 3.06
N VAL A 11 7.08 0.23 2.27
CA VAL A 11 7.20 -0.05 0.82
C VAL A 11 7.68 -1.49 0.60
N ASP A 12 8.74 -1.90 1.29
CA ASP A 12 9.27 -3.27 1.20
C ASP A 12 8.17 -4.30 1.55
N PHE A 13 7.33 -4.04 2.55
CA PHE A 13 6.19 -4.90 2.91
C PHE A 13 5.09 -4.94 1.81
N LEU A 14 4.75 -3.79 1.22
CA LEU A 14 3.77 -3.70 0.14
C LEU A 14 4.25 -4.39 -1.15
N ASP A 15 5.56 -4.34 -1.41
CA ASP A 15 6.20 -5.01 -2.55
C ASP A 15 6.46 -6.51 -2.32
N GLY A 16 6.10 -7.05 -1.15
CA GLY A 16 6.36 -8.45 -0.80
C GLY A 16 7.84 -8.77 -0.51
N ASN A 17 8.69 -7.74 -0.37
CA ASN A 17 10.10 -7.86 -0.02
C ASN A 17 10.28 -8.11 1.49
N ILE A 18 9.83 -9.27 1.97
CA ILE A 18 9.86 -9.64 3.39
C ILE A 18 11.28 -9.95 3.85
N LYS A 19 11.73 -9.27 4.90
CA LYS A 19 13.07 -9.43 5.47
C LYS A 19 13.11 -10.62 6.44
N TYR A 20 14.23 -11.33 6.45
CA TYR A 20 14.46 -12.47 7.37
C TYR A 20 14.13 -12.14 8.84
N ASN A 21 14.58 -10.97 9.33
CA ASN A 21 14.33 -10.55 10.71
C ASN A 21 12.87 -10.17 11.01
N TRP A 22 11.99 -10.09 10.00
CA TRP A 22 10.55 -9.94 10.17
C TRP A 22 9.86 -11.29 10.28
N GLN A 23 10.39 -12.31 9.61
CA GLN A 23 9.91 -13.69 9.71
C GLN A 23 10.07 -14.22 11.14
N ASP A 24 11.19 -13.90 11.80
CA ASP A 24 11.40 -14.18 13.23
C ASP A 24 10.32 -13.56 14.15
N LYS A 25 9.58 -12.57 13.64
CA LYS A 25 8.51 -11.84 14.35
C LYS A 25 7.10 -12.26 13.91
N GLY A 26 6.99 -13.31 13.10
CA GLY A 26 5.70 -13.82 12.61
C GLY A 26 5.15 -13.09 11.39
N ILE A 27 5.97 -12.33 10.66
CA ILE A 27 5.60 -11.80 9.34
C ILE A 27 5.97 -12.85 8.28
N PHE A 28 4.96 -13.44 7.66
CA PHE A 28 5.15 -14.45 6.62
C PHE A 28 5.36 -13.81 5.25
N ASP A 29 5.91 -14.60 4.33
CA ASP A 29 6.06 -14.20 2.94
C ASP A 29 4.69 -13.88 2.32
N ARG A 30 4.66 -12.81 1.53
CA ARG A 30 3.47 -12.36 0.79
C ARG A 30 3.89 -11.89 -0.59
N GLU A 31 2.98 -12.00 -1.54
CA GLU A 31 3.14 -11.34 -2.84
C GLU A 31 2.87 -9.83 -2.73
N ALA A 32 3.42 -9.09 -3.68
CA ALA A 32 3.17 -7.66 -3.82
C ALA A 32 1.66 -7.43 -4.01
N SER A 33 1.05 -6.70 -3.09
CA SER A 33 -0.40 -6.44 -3.11
C SER A 33 -0.76 -5.29 -2.18
N PRO A 34 -1.95 -4.69 -2.34
CA PRO A 34 -2.42 -3.66 -1.45
C PRO A 34 -2.53 -4.14 0.01
N ALA A 35 -2.53 -3.19 0.94
CA ALA A 35 -2.76 -3.45 2.35
C ALA A 35 -3.53 -2.30 2.99
N THR A 36 -4.39 -2.63 3.93
CA THR A 36 -5.15 -1.67 4.72
C THR A 36 -4.27 -0.94 5.74
N THR A 37 -4.69 0.26 6.17
CA THR A 37 -4.02 0.97 7.28
C THR A 37 -3.88 0.10 8.53
N THR A 38 -4.83 -0.80 8.78
CA THR A 38 -4.80 -1.72 9.94
C THR A 38 -3.68 -2.75 9.79
N GLU A 39 -3.57 -3.41 8.65
CA GLU A 39 -2.50 -4.40 8.40
C GLU A 39 -1.12 -3.76 8.45
N LEU A 40 -0.97 -2.56 7.87
CA LEU A 40 0.29 -1.82 7.91
C LEU A 40 0.68 -1.38 9.33
N LEU A 41 -0.31 -1.04 10.17
CA LEU A 41 -0.10 -0.73 11.58
C LEU A 41 0.34 -1.97 12.36
N GLU A 42 -0.32 -3.10 12.15
CA GLU A 42 0.01 -4.37 12.80
C GLU A 42 1.42 -4.82 12.43
N PHE A 43 1.74 -4.83 11.12
CA PHE A 43 3.08 -5.07 10.62
C PHE A 43 4.11 -4.17 11.32
N TYR A 44 3.89 -2.86 11.28
CA TYR A 44 4.85 -1.91 11.83
C TYR A 44 5.04 -2.10 13.35
N ASN A 45 3.96 -2.34 14.10
CA ASN A 45 4.02 -2.52 15.54
C ASN A 45 4.72 -3.83 15.94
N LEU A 46 4.65 -4.88 15.12
CA LEU A 46 5.40 -6.12 15.32
C LEU A 46 6.90 -5.90 15.09
N VAL A 47 7.27 -5.22 14.00
CA VAL A 47 8.67 -5.07 13.61
C VAL A 47 9.40 -3.95 14.34
N SER A 48 8.69 -2.97 14.90
CA SER A 48 9.24 -1.83 15.65
C SER A 48 9.33 -2.07 17.15
N ARG A 49 10.34 -1.49 17.81
CA ARG A 49 10.47 -1.52 19.29
C ARG A 49 9.43 -0.65 19.99
N HIS A 50 9.02 0.46 19.38
CA HIS A 50 8.24 1.50 20.06
C HIS A 50 6.83 1.70 19.50
N GLY A 51 6.40 0.88 18.54
CA GLY A 51 5.09 1.00 17.91
C GLY A 51 4.75 2.41 17.41
N THR A 52 3.50 2.61 17.01
CA THR A 52 2.92 3.90 16.62
C THR A 52 1.40 3.80 16.63
N SER A 53 0.70 4.90 16.35
CA SER A 53 -0.76 4.92 16.21
C SER A 53 -1.20 4.82 14.74
N SER A 54 -2.45 4.38 14.52
CA SER A 54 -3.10 4.38 13.20
C SER A 54 -3.06 5.76 12.54
N HIS A 55 -3.26 6.83 13.33
CA HIS A 55 -3.19 8.21 12.84
C HIS A 55 -1.78 8.59 12.36
N GLN A 56 -0.74 8.14 13.06
CA GLN A 56 0.65 8.37 12.63
C GLN A 56 0.99 7.58 11.36
N ILE A 57 0.57 6.31 11.26
CA ILE A 57 0.72 5.52 10.03
C ILE A 57 0.01 6.19 8.86
N GLY A 58 -1.27 6.57 9.02
CA GLY A 58 -2.02 7.26 7.97
C GLY A 58 -1.32 8.53 7.48
N ASN A 59 -0.78 9.33 8.41
CA ASN A 59 -0.01 10.53 8.06
C ASN A 59 1.31 10.23 7.33
N ILE A 60 1.97 9.12 7.64
CA ILE A 60 3.19 8.70 6.94
C ILE A 60 2.84 8.26 5.52
N LEU A 61 1.82 7.42 5.37
CA LEU A 61 1.36 6.87 4.08
C LEU A 61 0.91 7.98 3.13
N SER A 62 0.07 8.91 3.59
CA SER A 62 -0.40 10.04 2.76
C SER A 62 0.71 10.98 2.28
N LYS A 63 1.87 10.99 2.94
CA LYS A 63 3.01 11.87 2.62
C LYS A 63 4.13 11.14 1.87
N ASP A 64 4.01 9.84 1.64
CA ASP A 64 5.00 9.08 0.90
C ASP A 64 4.71 9.15 -0.60
N LYS A 65 5.73 9.46 -1.40
CA LYS A 65 5.60 9.52 -2.87
C LYS A 65 5.56 8.13 -3.51
N ASN A 66 6.10 7.12 -2.83
CA ASN A 66 6.19 5.75 -3.31
C ASN A 66 4.99 4.89 -2.87
N ILE A 67 4.07 5.46 -2.08
CA ILE A 67 2.85 4.79 -1.62
C ILE A 67 1.66 5.61 -2.10
N ILE A 68 0.60 4.91 -2.50
CA ILE A 68 -0.62 5.54 -2.98
C ILE A 68 -1.85 4.89 -2.37
N LYS A 69 -2.87 5.71 -2.12
CA LYS A 69 -4.17 5.22 -1.66
C LYS A 69 -4.89 4.63 -2.86
N VAL A 70 -5.26 3.35 -2.78
CA VAL A 70 -5.94 2.62 -3.86
C VAL A 70 -7.39 2.28 -3.54
N GLY A 71 -7.85 2.54 -2.31
CA GLY A 71 -9.23 2.23 -1.96
C GLY A 71 -9.65 2.59 -0.55
N LEU A 72 -10.89 2.22 -0.25
CA LEU A 72 -11.52 2.28 1.05
C LEU A 72 -12.22 0.95 1.32
N VAL A 73 -11.92 0.33 2.46
CA VAL A 73 -12.60 -0.87 2.95
C VAL A 73 -13.58 -0.44 4.03
N ARG A 74 -14.88 -0.63 3.78
CA ARG A 74 -15.92 -0.34 4.75
C ARG A 74 -16.03 -1.49 5.75
N LYS A 75 -15.85 -1.20 7.04
CA LYS A 75 -16.17 -2.12 8.14
C LYS A 75 -17.38 -1.62 8.90
N ALA A 76 -18.35 -2.49 9.13
CA ALA A 76 -19.51 -2.22 9.97
C ALA A 76 -19.47 -3.17 11.18
N GLY A 77 -19.43 -2.59 12.38
CA GLY A 77 -19.55 -3.33 13.63
C GLY A 77 -20.88 -3.03 14.31
N LEU A 78 -21.48 -4.03 14.97
CA LEU A 78 -22.76 -3.90 15.67
C LEU A 78 -22.74 -2.77 16.73
N THR A 79 -21.60 -2.58 17.39
CA THR A 79 -21.41 -1.59 18.47
C THR A 79 -20.55 -0.39 18.09
N SER A 80 -19.67 -0.55 17.09
CA SER A 80 -18.67 0.46 16.67
C SER A 80 -19.18 1.39 15.57
N GLY A 81 -20.36 1.11 15.01
CA GLY A 81 -20.85 1.80 13.81
C GLY A 81 -20.11 1.38 12.54
N ALA A 82 -20.38 2.09 11.45
CA ALA A 82 -19.68 1.91 10.19
C ALA A 82 -18.50 2.90 10.10
N TYR A 83 -17.33 2.38 9.76
CA TYR A 83 -16.13 3.17 9.50
C TYR A 83 -15.43 2.67 8.24
N GLU A 84 -14.60 3.52 7.65
CA GLU A 84 -13.84 3.22 6.46
C GLU A 84 -12.35 3.14 6.80
N ILE A 85 -11.67 2.16 6.22
CA ILE A 85 -10.23 1.95 6.36
C ILE A 85 -9.59 2.23 5.01
N CYS A 86 -8.57 3.07 4.96
CA CYS A 86 -7.84 3.29 3.71
C CYS A 86 -7.03 2.04 3.33
N GLU A 87 -6.99 1.75 2.04
CA GLU A 87 -6.16 0.73 1.43
C GLU A 87 -5.06 1.39 0.59
N TRP A 88 -3.86 0.82 0.65
CA TRP A 88 -2.63 1.42 0.13
C TRP A 88 -1.85 0.40 -0.68
N ALA A 89 -1.19 0.86 -1.73
CA ALA A 89 -0.26 0.06 -2.52
C ALA A 89 1.03 0.85 -2.79
N SER A 90 2.10 0.16 -3.15
CA SER A 90 3.29 0.82 -3.68
C SER A 90 3.01 1.35 -5.08
N VAL A 91 3.73 2.40 -5.48
CA VAL A 91 3.65 2.92 -6.85
C VAL A 91 4.08 1.85 -7.86
N THR A 92 5.11 1.06 -7.54
CA THR A 92 5.58 -0.05 -8.37
C THR A 92 4.44 -1.03 -8.65
N TRP A 93 3.74 -1.49 -7.61
CA TRP A 93 2.63 -2.41 -7.77
C TRP A 93 1.50 -1.82 -8.63
N VAL A 94 1.17 -0.54 -8.46
CA VAL A 94 0.15 0.11 -9.28
C VAL A 94 0.58 0.25 -10.74
N LEU A 95 1.87 0.51 -11.01
CA LEU A 95 2.42 0.56 -12.37
C LEU A 95 2.32 -0.80 -13.06
N ASP A 96 2.64 -1.87 -12.34
CA ASP A 96 2.58 -3.25 -12.85
C ASP A 96 1.14 -3.72 -13.11
N ASN A 97 0.16 -3.11 -12.42
CA ASN A 97 -1.26 -3.47 -12.51
C ASN A 97 -2.12 -2.32 -13.08
N LEU A 98 -1.51 -1.40 -13.85
CA LEU A 98 -2.18 -0.22 -14.36
C LEU A 98 -3.48 -0.57 -15.09
N PRO A 99 -4.63 0.05 -14.72
CA PRO A 99 -5.86 -0.16 -15.44
C PRO A 99 -5.83 0.57 -16.78
N ASP A 100 -6.64 0.09 -17.73
CA ASP A 100 -6.84 0.73 -19.03
C ASP A 100 -7.16 2.23 -18.89
N ARG A 101 -6.87 3.02 -19.93
CA ARG A 101 -7.01 4.49 -19.87
C ARG A 101 -8.40 4.99 -19.46
N GLY A 102 -9.46 4.20 -19.68
CA GLY A 102 -10.84 4.49 -19.28
C GLY A 102 -11.31 3.88 -17.96
N SER A 103 -10.46 3.16 -17.23
CA SER A 103 -10.78 2.52 -15.95
C SER A 103 -9.88 3.04 -14.83
N ASN A 104 -10.40 3.01 -13.62
CA ASN A 104 -9.67 3.22 -12.38
C ASN A 104 -9.77 2.02 -11.43
N GLU A 105 -10.34 0.91 -11.90
CA GLU A 105 -10.42 -0.34 -11.16
C GLU A 105 -9.24 -1.25 -11.53
N ILE A 106 -8.48 -1.67 -10.53
CA ILE A 106 -7.49 -2.74 -10.66
C ILE A 106 -8.12 -4.02 -10.12
N VAL A 107 -8.13 -5.08 -10.92
CA VAL A 107 -8.49 -6.43 -10.50
C VAL A 107 -7.20 -7.23 -10.31
N TYR A 108 -7.02 -7.82 -9.14
CA TYR A 108 -5.82 -8.57 -8.80
C TYR A 108 -6.16 -9.84 -8.03
N GLU A 109 -5.30 -10.85 -8.12
CA GLU A 109 -5.41 -12.05 -7.31
C GLU A 109 -4.73 -11.81 -5.97
N SER A 110 -5.44 -12.06 -4.87
CA SER A 110 -4.87 -12.00 -3.52
C SER A 110 -4.03 -13.24 -3.24
N THR A 111 -3.21 -13.18 -2.18
CA THR A 111 -2.34 -14.28 -1.74
C THR A 111 -3.07 -15.59 -1.43
N ILE A 112 -4.40 -15.56 -1.26
CA ILE A 112 -5.25 -16.73 -1.04
C ILE A 112 -5.95 -17.24 -2.32
N GLY A 113 -5.53 -16.77 -3.50
CA GLY A 113 -6.11 -17.13 -4.79
C GLY A 113 -7.50 -16.53 -5.04
N LYS A 114 -7.89 -15.52 -4.25
CA LYS A 114 -9.18 -14.84 -4.38
C LYS A 114 -9.02 -13.57 -5.20
N LEU A 115 -9.81 -13.41 -6.25
CA LEU A 115 -9.90 -12.15 -7.00
C LEU A 115 -10.44 -11.04 -6.09
N GLN A 116 -9.69 -9.96 -6.03
CA GLN A 116 -10.03 -8.71 -5.37
C GLN A 116 -9.97 -7.58 -6.40
N SER A 117 -10.68 -6.49 -6.11
CA SER A 117 -10.51 -5.27 -6.88
C SER A 117 -10.42 -4.05 -5.97
N CYS A 118 -9.66 -3.05 -6.43
CA CYS A 118 -9.56 -1.76 -5.78
C CYS A 118 -9.81 -0.64 -6.79
N ILE A 119 -10.46 0.43 -6.34
CA ILE A 119 -10.81 1.59 -7.16
C ILE A 119 -9.89 2.74 -6.78
N ILE A 120 -8.94 3.01 -7.65
CA ILE A 120 -7.96 4.08 -7.45
C ILE A 120 -8.66 5.43 -7.61
N PRO A 121 -8.50 6.37 -6.67
CA PRO A 121 -8.94 7.75 -6.87
C PRO A 121 -8.30 8.35 -8.13
N VAL A 122 -9.07 9.08 -8.94
CA VAL A 122 -8.59 9.64 -10.22
C VAL A 122 -7.32 10.47 -10.03
N GLU A 123 -7.26 11.31 -8.99
CA GLU A 123 -6.08 12.10 -8.62
C GLU A 123 -4.81 11.26 -8.40
N SER A 124 -4.99 10.06 -7.84
CA SER A 124 -3.93 9.12 -7.54
C SER A 124 -3.45 8.44 -8.83
N LEU A 125 -4.39 8.04 -9.68
CA LEU A 125 -4.09 7.44 -10.98
C LEU A 125 -3.34 8.42 -11.91
N GLU A 126 -3.75 9.69 -11.96
CA GLU A 126 -3.05 10.74 -12.70
C GLU A 126 -1.63 11.00 -12.17
N ARG A 127 -1.42 10.86 -10.86
CA ARG A 127 -0.07 10.95 -10.28
C ARG A 127 0.82 9.82 -10.78
N VAL A 128 0.31 8.58 -10.79
CA VAL A 128 1.09 7.42 -11.24
C VAL A 128 1.40 7.49 -12.73
N ARG A 129 0.42 7.90 -13.57
CA ARG A 129 0.62 8.07 -15.01
C ARG A 129 1.71 9.11 -15.34
N ARG A 130 1.73 10.24 -14.62
CA ARG A 130 2.81 11.23 -14.77
C ARG A 130 4.19 10.67 -14.44
N LEU A 131 4.29 9.85 -13.39
CA LEU A 131 5.56 9.20 -13.04
C LEU A 131 6.01 8.19 -14.11
N GLN A 132 5.06 7.51 -14.76
CA GLN A 132 5.35 6.60 -15.88
C GLN A 132 5.90 7.38 -17.09
N ASP A 133 5.27 8.50 -17.44
CA ASP A 133 5.70 9.33 -18.57
C ASP A 133 7.09 9.96 -18.31
N GLU A 134 7.32 10.49 -17.10
CA GLU A 134 8.64 11.03 -16.69
C GLU A 134 9.75 9.97 -16.75
N SER A 135 9.46 8.74 -16.31
CA SER A 135 10.42 7.63 -16.37
C SER A 135 10.74 7.18 -17.80
N LEU A 136 9.79 7.31 -18.73
CA LEU A 136 10.01 6.97 -20.14
C LEU A 136 10.87 8.03 -20.83
N ASP A 137 10.64 9.32 -20.50
CA ASP A 137 11.44 10.42 -21.04
C ASP A 137 12.92 10.35 -20.62
N GLU A 138 13.21 9.93 -19.39
CA GLU A 138 14.60 9.72 -18.91
C GLU A 138 15.34 8.59 -19.64
N LEU A 139 14.63 7.62 -20.22
CA LEU A 139 15.22 6.49 -20.96
C LEU A 139 15.45 6.78 -22.45
N LEU A 140 14.90 7.89 -22.96
CA LEU A 140 15.00 8.32 -24.36
C LEU A 140 16.08 9.40 -24.60
N VAL A 141 16.83 9.77 -23.55
CA VAL A 141 17.96 10.72 -23.58
C VAL A 141 19.29 9.94 -23.51
#